data_AF-A0A7C6B4V9-F1
#
_entry.id   AF-A0A7C6B4V9-F1
#
_cell.length_a   1.000
_cell.length_b   1.000
_cell.length_c   1.000
_cell.angle_alpha   90.00
_cell.angle_beta   90.00
_cell.angle_gamma   90.00
#
_symmetry.space_group_name_H-M   'P 1'
#
loop_
_entity.id
_entity.type
_entity.pdbx_description
1 polymer ?
#
loop_
_entity_poly.entity_id
_entity_poly.type
_entity_poly.pdbx_seq_one_letter_code
_entity_poly.pdbx_strand_id
1 'polypeptide(L)' 'MQKVGGFMAGMVVPNIGAFIAWGLITALFMPRGWFPNEQLAKLVDPMILNLLPILVAYTGGRLVHGPR' A
#
# COMPACT_ATOMS: atom_id res chain seq x y z
N MET A 1 20.75 11.07 -13.71
CA MET A 1 19.57 10.23 -14.02
C MET A 1 18.95 9.53 -12.79
N GLN A 2 19.43 9.71 -11.55
CA GLN A 2 18.86 9.02 -10.35
C GLN A 2 17.76 9.79 -9.60
N LYS A 3 17.44 11.03 -9.98
CA LYS A 3 16.51 11.91 -9.23
C LYS A 3 15.06 11.42 -9.19
N VAL A 4 14.57 10.85 -10.29
CA VAL A 4 13.19 10.34 -10.38
C VAL A 4 13.03 9.04 -9.58
N GLY A 5 14.01 8.12 -9.69
CA GLY A 5 13.99 6.86 -8.94
C GLY A 5 14.08 7.06 -7.43
N GLY A 6 14.93 7.96 -6.95
CA GLY A 6 15.02 8.30 -5.52
C GLY A 6 13.75 8.94 -4.97
N PHE A 7 13.07 9.77 -5.78
CA PHE A 7 11.81 10.39 -5.41
C PHE A 7 10.66 9.36 -5.30
N MET A 8 10.58 8.41 -6.23
CA MET A 8 9.60 7.32 -6.19
C MET A 8 9.87 6.36 -5.02
N ALA A 9 11.13 6.02 -4.76
CA ALA A 9 11.52 5.23 -3.59
C ALA A 9 11.12 5.94 -2.28
N GLY A 10 11.31 7.26 -2.20
CA GLY A 10 10.88 8.07 -1.06
C GLY A 10 9.37 8.04 -0.79
N MET A 11 8.55 7.76 -1.80
CA MET A 11 7.09 7.61 -1.63
C MET A 11 6.69 6.23 -1.10
N VAL A 12 7.41 5.18 -1.50
CA VAL A 12 7.02 3.79 -1.21
C VAL A 12 7.62 3.31 0.12
N VAL A 13 8.88 3.66 0.40
CA VAL A 13 9.62 3.23 1.61
C VAL A 13 8.89 3.51 2.93
N PRO A 14 8.35 4.72 3.19
CA PRO A 14 7.63 4.98 4.44
C PRO A 14 6.29 4.21 4.56
N ASN A 15 5.75 3.70 3.45
CA ASN A 15 4.49 2.95 3.42
C ASN A 15 4.69 1.43 3.35
N ILE A 16 5.93 0.92 3.42
CA ILE A 16 6.24 -0.52 3.32
C ILE A 16 5.42 -1.37 4.30
N GLY A 17 5.20 -0.87 5.52
CA GLY A 17 4.38 -1.59 6.52
C GLY A 17 2.95 -1.84 6.06
N ALA A 18 2.32 -0.89 5.34
CA ALA A 18 0.99 -1.05 4.79
C ALA A 18 0.96 -2.09 3.66
N PHE A 19 2.00 -2.13 2.82
CA PHE A 19 2.15 -3.14 1.77
C PHE A 19 2.36 -4.54 2.36
N ILE A 20 3.15 -4.67 3.43
CA ILE A 20 3.35 -5.96 4.13
C ILE A 20 2.07 -6.44 4.79
N ALA A 21 1.36 -5.55 5.51
CA ALA A 21 0.09 -5.89 6.15
C ALA A 21 -0.96 -6.33 5.12
N TRP A 22 -1.07 -5.61 4.00
CA TRP A 22 -1.93 -6.00 2.89
C TRP A 22 -1.54 -7.37 2.31
N GLY A 23 -0.24 -7.61 2.07
CA GLY A 23 0.28 -8.89 1.61
C GLY A 23 -0.04 -10.05 2.56
N LEU A 24 0.03 -9.85 3.87
CA LEU A 24 -0.35 -10.85 4.86
C LEU A 24 -1.86 -11.12 4.86
N ILE A 25 -2.69 -10.07 4.82
CA ILE A 25 -4.16 -10.21 4.79
C ILE A 25 -4.61 -10.95 3.53
N THR A 26 -4.02 -10.62 2.38
CA THR A 26 -4.31 -11.33 1.11
C THR A 26 -3.89 -12.80 1.18
N ALA A 27 -2.68 -13.09 1.69
CA ALA A 27 -2.20 -14.45 1.84
C ALA A 27 -3.01 -15.28 2.85
N LEU A 28 -3.61 -14.65 3.86
CA LEU A 28 -4.41 -15.33 4.87
C LEU A 28 -5.86 -15.57 4.42
N PHE A 29 -6.55 -14.55 3.89
CA PHE A 29 -8.01 -14.56 3.74
C PHE A 29 -8.53 -14.77 2.31
N MET A 30 -7.67 -14.66 1.28
CA MET A 30 -8.04 -14.91 -0.11
C MET A 30 -8.44 -16.40 -0.31
N PRO A 31 -9.22 -16.77 -1.35
CA PRO A 31 -9.64 -18.17 -1.56
C PRO A 31 -8.51 -19.19 -1.68
N ARG A 32 -7.28 -18.74 -2.00
CA ARG A 32 -6.06 -19.57 -2.07
C ARG A 32 -5.17 -19.46 -0.82
N GLY A 33 -5.64 -18.78 0.22
CA GLY A 33 -4.89 -18.52 1.45
C GLY A 33 -5.02 -19.62 2.49
N TRP A 34 -4.30 -19.45 3.61
CA TRP A 34 -4.33 -20.41 4.74
C TRP A 34 -5.67 -20.46 5.47
N PHE A 35 -6.42 -19.36 5.52
CA PHE A 35 -7.70 -19.27 6.22
C PHE A 35 -8.74 -18.50 5.39
N PRO A 36 -9.30 -19.13 4.33
CA PRO A 36 -10.16 -18.45 3.38
C PRO A 36 -11.45 -17.95 4.04
N ASN A 37 -11.72 -16.64 3.91
CA ASN A 37 -12.94 -16.02 4.43
C ASN A 37 -13.46 -14.96 3.45
N GLU A 38 -14.62 -15.22 2.84
CA GLU A 38 -15.22 -14.33 1.83
C GLU A 38 -15.57 -12.93 2.35
N GLN A 39 -15.92 -12.78 3.64
CA GLN A 39 -16.23 -11.48 4.21
C GLN A 39 -14.96 -10.64 4.41
N LEU A 40 -13.86 -11.25 4.83
CA LEU A 40 -12.58 -10.56 5.02
C LEU A 40 -11.84 -10.36 3.69
N ALA A 41 -12.00 -11.25 2.73
CA ALA A 41 -11.47 -11.10 1.38
C ALA A 41 -12.05 -9.86 0.67
N LYS A 42 -13.32 -9.51 0.92
CA LYS A 42 -13.93 -8.28 0.39
C LYS A 42 -13.26 -6.99 0.84
N LEU A 43 -12.47 -7.02 1.93
CA LEU A 43 -11.72 -5.87 2.42
C LEU A 43 -10.38 -5.70 1.68
N VAL A 44 -9.88 -6.73 1.02
CA VAL A 44 -8.62 -6.70 0.28
C VAL A 44 -8.72 -5.81 -0.97
N ASP A 45 -9.83 -5.89 -1.69
CA ASP A 45 -10.07 -5.12 -2.92
C ASP A 45 -10.03 -3.59 -2.68
N PRO A 46 -10.76 -3.01 -1.71
CA PRO A 46 -10.67 -1.58 -1.44
C PRO A 46 -9.31 -1.17 -0.85
N MET A 47 -8.56 -2.09 -0.21
CA MET A 47 -7.22 -1.78 0.29
C MET A 47 -6.22 -1.51 -0.84
N ILE A 48 -6.24 -2.31 -1.92
CA ILE A 48 -5.34 -2.08 -3.05
C ILE A 48 -5.82 -0.98 -3.99
N LEU A 49 -7.13 -0.84 -4.18
CA LEU A 49 -7.69 0.14 -5.12
C LEU A 49 -7.72 1.56 -4.54
N ASN A 50 -7.90 1.71 -3.22
CA ASN A 50 -8.06 3.02 -2.59
C ASN A 50 -6.97 3.28 -1.55
N LEU A 51 -6.75 2.36 -0.62
CA LEU A 51 -5.95 2.63 0.57
C LEU A 51 -4.45 2.77 0.27
N LEU A 52 -3.85 1.83 -0.46
CA LEU A 52 -2.44 1.88 -0.86
C LEU A 52 -2.15 3.09 -1.79
N PRO A 53 -2.95 3.38 -2.83
CA PRO A 53 -2.72 4.55 -3.68
C PRO A 53 -2.84 5.87 -2.92
N ILE A 54 -3.80 6.00 -2.01
CA ILE A 54 -3.97 7.22 -1.19
C ILE A 54 -2.78 7.40 -0.25
N LEU A 55 -2.29 6.34 0.40
CA LEU A 55 -1.11 6.43 1.26
C LEU A 55 0.12 6.89 0.48
N VAL A 56 0.38 6.26 -0.68
CA VAL A 56 1.50 6.63 -1.55
C VAL A 56 1.34 8.07 -2.04
N ALA A 57 0.14 8.46 -2.48
CA ALA A 57 -0.18 9.81 -2.93
C ALA A 57 -0.02 10.86 -1.82
N TYR A 58 -0.38 10.54 -0.58
CA TYR A 58 -0.20 11.42 0.57
C TYR A 58 1.29 11.68 0.85
N THR A 59 2.11 10.64 0.91
CA THR A 59 3.57 10.79 1.02
C THR A 59 4.18 11.49 -0.18
N GLY A 60 3.70 11.22 -1.39
CA GLY A 60 4.15 11.88 -2.60
C GLY A 60 3.83 13.38 -2.60
N GLY A 61 2.60 13.75 -2.23
CA GLY A 61 2.20 15.15 -2.07
C GLY A 61 3.02 15.87 -1.00
N ARG A 62 3.26 15.21 0.14
CA ARG A 62 4.12 15.75 1.22
C ARG A 62 5.57 15.95 0.76
N LEU A 63 6.11 15.05 -0.07
CA LEU A 63 7.47 15.18 -0.62
C LEU A 63 7.60 16.33 -1.62
N VAL A 64 6.54 16.67 -2.37
CA VAL A 64 6.56 17.79 -3.33
C VAL A 64 6.27 19.14 -2.67
N HIS A 65 5.34 19.20 -1.73
CA HIS A 65 4.89 20.47 -1.13
C HIS A 65 5.47 20.79 0.25
N GLY A 66 6.27 19.88 0.81
CA GLY A 66 6.85 20.00 2.14
C GLY A 66 5.81 19.90 3.26
N PRO A 67 6.23 19.66 4.52
CA PRO A 67 5.37 19.84 5.67
C PRO A 67 5.18 21.34 5.89
N ARG A 68 3.98 21.85 5.61
CA ARG A 68 3.53 23.18 6.03
C ARG A 68 2.33 22.99 6.94
#